data_AF-W2SPL0-F1
#
_entry.id   AF-W2SPL0-F1
#
_cell.length_a   1.000
_cell.length_b   1.000
_cell.length_c   1.000
_cell.angle_alpha   90.00
_cell.angle_beta   90.00
_cell.angle_gamma   90.00
#
_symmetry.space_group_name_H-M   'P 1'
#
loop_
_entity.id
_entity.type
_entity.pdbx_description
1 polymer ?
#
loop_
_entity_poly.entity_id
_entity_poly.type
_entity_poly.pdbx_seq_one_letter_code
_entity_poly.pdbx_strand_id
1 'polypeptide(L)'
;MSQDDGAEDPWPMDEPVNQSIPIVLPITDEQKASIIKGDKVQSRVALTQNDVVLAILCDGEIYDHRREERVARQFAFSDPRHPAVQQVLSSGPWCLGGDLKVLQRITFDDGLNDFRKTPSELRQIFKEKGADVVFVFQLRNPIHNGHALLMRDTREKLLEKYRNPMLLLHPLGGWTKDDDVPLSVRIRQHEAVIAEGVLDPSWTVLSIFPSPMLYAGPTEVQWHARARIAAGVHTYIVGRDPAGIQHPDTGDFLYEPTHGAKVLSMAPGLSQLHVLPFRVAASGGTPPDGFMAPTAWKILADYYKSKASK
;
A
#
# COMPACT_ATOMS: atom_id res chain seq x y z
N MET A 1 14.68 -22.09 4.49
CA MET A 1 13.76 -21.66 5.58
C MET A 1 14.64 -20.94 6.59
N SER A 2 14.57 -19.61 6.67
CA SER A 2 15.19 -18.91 7.79
C SER A 2 14.32 -19.21 9.01
N GLN A 3 14.85 -19.98 9.95
CA GLN A 3 14.29 -20.03 11.29
C GLN A 3 14.36 -18.63 11.86
N ASP A 4 13.27 -18.15 12.45
CA ASP A 4 13.32 -17.04 13.38
C ASP A 4 14.21 -17.48 14.55
N ASP A 5 15.44 -16.99 14.55
CA ASP A 5 16.54 -17.42 15.43
C ASP A 5 16.57 -16.64 16.74
N GLY A 6 15.57 -15.77 16.98
CA GLY A 6 15.54 -14.90 18.14
C GLY A 6 16.65 -13.84 18.13
N ALA A 7 17.29 -13.59 16.98
CA ALA A 7 18.17 -12.45 16.83
C ALA A 7 17.37 -11.15 16.96
N GLU A 8 17.96 -10.12 17.58
CA GLU A 8 17.36 -8.78 17.61
C GLU A 8 17.03 -8.35 16.18
N ASP A 9 15.81 -7.83 15.96
CA ASP A 9 15.43 -7.26 14.67
C ASP A 9 16.48 -6.20 14.33
N PRO A 10 17.27 -6.37 13.25
CA PRO A 10 18.29 -5.39 12.87
C PRO A 10 17.68 -4.04 12.51
N TRP A 11 16.34 -3.93 12.47
CA TRP A 11 15.56 -2.74 12.17
C TRP A 11 14.45 -2.53 13.22
N PRO A 12 14.81 -2.21 14.47
CA PRO A 12 13.83 -2.04 15.53
C PRO A 12 12.81 -0.97 15.14
N MET A 13 11.55 -1.24 15.46
CA MET A 13 10.45 -0.33 15.20
C MET A 13 10.56 0.90 16.11
N ASP A 14 10.52 2.11 15.55
CA ASP A 14 10.52 3.33 16.37
C ASP A 14 9.37 3.36 17.37
N GLU A 15 9.65 3.87 18.57
CA GLU A 15 8.64 4.20 19.58
C GLU A 15 8.42 5.73 19.68
N PRO A 16 7.17 6.21 19.73
CA PRO A 16 5.93 5.44 19.62
C PRO A 16 5.71 4.93 18.17
N VAL A 17 5.16 3.72 18.04
CA VAL A 17 4.86 3.11 16.74
C VAL A 17 3.74 3.90 16.04
N ASN A 18 3.98 4.32 14.80
CA ASN A 18 2.91 4.82 13.93
C ASN A 18 2.11 3.65 13.34
N GLN A 19 0.89 3.41 13.82
CA GLN A 19 -0.03 2.43 13.25
C GLN A 19 -1.43 3.02 13.15
N SER A 20 -1.74 3.67 12.03
CA SER A 20 -3.00 4.40 11.82
C SER A 20 -4.16 3.54 11.32
N ILE A 21 -3.87 2.33 10.84
CA ILE A 21 -4.85 1.41 10.25
C ILE A 21 -4.96 0.14 11.11
N PRO A 22 -6.17 -0.26 11.53
CA PRO A 22 -6.38 -1.55 12.19
C PRO A 22 -6.07 -2.72 11.25
N ILE A 23 -5.21 -3.64 11.68
CA ILE A 23 -4.97 -4.93 11.03
C ILE A 23 -5.62 -5.99 11.91
N VAL A 24 -6.80 -6.44 11.50
CA VAL A 24 -7.66 -7.32 12.30
C VAL A 24 -8.24 -8.43 11.44
N LEU A 25 -8.65 -9.53 12.07
CA LEU A 25 -9.36 -10.64 11.44
C LEU A 25 -10.82 -10.66 11.93
N PRO A 26 -11.78 -10.13 11.15
CA PRO A 26 -13.20 -10.24 11.48
C PRO A 26 -13.68 -11.69 11.38
N ILE A 27 -14.52 -12.13 12.32
CA ILE A 27 -15.12 -13.47 12.33
C ILE A 27 -16.64 -13.39 12.56
N THR A 28 -17.38 -14.33 11.99
CA THR A 28 -18.83 -14.47 12.19
C THR A 28 -19.16 -15.11 13.55
N ASP A 29 -20.43 -15.10 13.93
CA ASP A 29 -20.90 -15.81 15.12
C ASP A 29 -20.66 -17.33 15.03
N GLU A 30 -20.83 -17.92 13.85
CA GLU A 30 -20.57 -19.35 13.60
C GLU A 30 -19.07 -19.67 13.74
N GLN A 31 -18.21 -18.83 13.17
CA GLN A 31 -16.76 -18.99 13.31
C GLN A 31 -16.34 -18.86 14.77
N LYS A 32 -16.82 -17.83 15.48
CA LYS A 32 -16.62 -17.68 16.94
C LYS A 32 -17.05 -18.92 17.70
N ALA A 33 -18.24 -19.46 17.45
CA ALA A 33 -18.76 -20.64 18.12
C ALA A 33 -17.88 -21.89 17.86
N SER A 34 -17.33 -22.04 16.66
CA SER A 34 -16.47 -23.18 16.31
C SER A 34 -15.07 -23.16 16.95
N ILE A 35 -14.57 -21.98 17.32
CA ILE A 35 -13.24 -21.81 17.90
C ILE A 35 -13.25 -21.57 19.42
N ILE A 36 -14.42 -21.62 20.06
CA ILE A 36 -14.58 -21.51 21.51
C ILE A 36 -14.89 -22.88 22.13
N LYS A 37 -14.28 -23.17 23.28
CA LYS A 37 -14.63 -24.31 24.14
C LYS A 37 -14.81 -23.84 25.58
N GLY A 38 -16.06 -23.82 26.06
CA GLY A 38 -16.40 -23.14 27.32
C GLY A 38 -16.26 -21.63 27.15
N ASP A 39 -15.49 -20.97 28.03
CA ASP A 39 -15.25 -19.52 27.98
C ASP A 39 -13.89 -19.13 27.37
N LYS A 40 -13.21 -20.08 26.70
CA LYS A 40 -11.86 -19.87 26.16
C LYS A 40 -11.80 -20.15 24.66
N VAL A 41 -11.04 -19.31 23.95
CA VAL A 41 -10.62 -19.57 22.58
C VAL A 41 -9.69 -20.79 22.57
N GLN A 42 -9.80 -21.62 21.53
CA GLN A 42 -8.87 -22.71 21.34
C GLN A 42 -7.43 -22.17 21.23
N SER A 43 -6.47 -22.89 21.83
CA SER A 43 -5.07 -22.44 21.91
C SER A 43 -4.40 -22.27 20.55
N ARG A 44 -4.92 -22.92 19.51
CA ARG A 44 -4.41 -22.87 18.13
C ARG A 44 -5.61 -22.87 17.18
N VAL A 45 -5.70 -21.85 16.34
CA VAL A 45 -6.73 -21.72 15.30
C VAL A 45 -6.03 -21.76 13.94
N ALA A 46 -6.42 -22.72 13.10
CA ALA A 46 -5.92 -22.80 11.72
C ALA A 46 -6.61 -21.74 10.85
N LEU A 47 -5.83 -20.96 10.11
CA LEU A 47 -6.34 -19.99 9.13
C LEU A 47 -6.20 -20.59 7.73
N THR A 48 -7.34 -20.77 7.06
CA THR A 48 -7.42 -21.42 5.75
C THR A 48 -7.86 -20.47 4.64
N GLN A 49 -7.38 -20.74 3.43
CA GLN A 49 -7.88 -20.14 2.19
C GLN A 49 -7.95 -21.25 1.14
N ASN A 50 -9.12 -21.43 0.50
CA ASN A 50 -9.34 -22.52 -0.47
C ASN A 50 -8.90 -23.89 0.06
N ASP A 51 -9.28 -24.21 1.31
CA ASP A 51 -8.93 -25.44 2.05
C ASP A 51 -7.42 -25.65 2.33
N VAL A 52 -6.57 -24.67 2.02
CA VAL A 52 -5.14 -24.69 2.37
C VAL A 52 -4.91 -23.94 3.67
N VAL A 53 -4.25 -24.58 4.64
CA VAL A 53 -3.82 -23.93 5.89
C VAL A 53 -2.61 -23.04 5.62
N LEU A 54 -2.77 -21.73 5.77
CA LEU A 54 -1.71 -20.75 5.50
C LEU A 54 -0.98 -20.29 6.77
N ALA A 55 -1.70 -20.26 7.90
CA ALA A 55 -1.18 -19.77 9.16
C ALA A 55 -1.88 -20.44 10.35
N ILE A 56 -1.26 -20.31 11.52
CA ILE A 56 -1.84 -20.72 12.80
C ILE A 56 -1.81 -19.51 13.72
N LEU A 57 -2.98 -19.14 14.25
CA LEU A 57 -3.10 -18.13 15.29
C LEU A 57 -3.07 -18.81 16.66
N CYS A 58 -2.13 -18.39 17.50
CA CYS A 58 -1.94 -18.89 18.86
C CYS A 58 -2.47 -17.87 19.87
N ASP A 59 -2.82 -18.33 21.07
CA ASP A 59 -3.17 -17.48 22.22
C ASP A 59 -4.26 -16.43 21.88
N GLY A 60 -5.31 -16.92 21.21
CA GLY A 60 -6.32 -16.05 20.62
C GLY A 60 -7.22 -15.35 21.63
N GLU A 61 -7.59 -14.12 21.30
CA GLU A 61 -8.59 -13.32 22.00
C GLU A 61 -9.72 -12.90 21.05
N ILE A 62 -10.96 -12.86 21.57
CA ILE A 62 -12.13 -12.44 20.78
C ILE A 62 -12.76 -11.23 21.44
N TYR A 63 -12.99 -10.18 20.64
CA TYR A 63 -13.57 -8.92 21.09
C TYR A 63 -14.55 -8.36 20.07
N ASP A 64 -15.42 -7.44 20.52
CA ASP A 64 -16.41 -6.79 19.67
C ASP A 64 -15.73 -5.96 18.57
N HIS A 65 -16.16 -6.15 17.33
CA HIS A 65 -15.62 -5.40 16.20
C HIS A 65 -16.07 -3.93 16.20
N ARG A 66 -17.25 -3.63 16.78
CA ARG A 66 -17.84 -2.27 16.85
C ARG A 66 -17.74 -1.52 15.51
N ARG A 67 -18.20 -2.18 14.44
CA ARG A 67 -17.99 -1.80 13.02
C ARG A 67 -18.31 -0.33 12.73
N GLU A 68 -19.43 0.19 13.23
CA GLU A 68 -19.83 1.60 13.04
C GLU A 68 -18.82 2.59 13.63
N GLU A 69 -18.36 2.33 14.85
CA GLU A 69 -17.33 3.14 15.49
C GLU A 69 -15.99 3.05 14.72
N ARG A 70 -15.61 1.84 14.30
CA ARG A 70 -14.40 1.63 13.49
C ARG A 70 -14.46 2.46 12.21
N VAL A 71 -15.55 2.38 11.44
CA VAL A 71 -15.62 3.11 10.16
C VAL A 71 -15.61 4.62 10.38
N ALA A 72 -16.35 5.11 11.37
CA ALA A 72 -16.37 6.53 11.70
C ALA A 72 -14.98 7.07 12.07
N ARG A 73 -14.20 6.32 12.87
CA ARG A 73 -12.86 6.74 13.29
C ARG A 73 -11.80 6.57 12.21
N GLN A 74 -11.87 5.48 11.45
CA GLN A 74 -10.85 5.14 10.46
C GLN A 74 -10.98 5.98 9.19
N PHE A 75 -12.21 6.20 8.72
CA PHE A 75 -12.47 6.86 7.43
C PHE A 75 -13.01 8.28 7.57
N ALA A 76 -13.42 8.71 8.77
CA ALA A 76 -14.20 9.94 8.98
C ALA A 76 -15.47 10.01 8.09
N PHE A 77 -15.98 8.83 7.71
CA PHE A 77 -17.08 8.64 6.76
C PHE A 77 -17.72 7.26 7.01
N SER A 78 -19.03 7.14 6.81
CA SER A 78 -19.79 5.92 7.15
C SER A 78 -20.75 5.46 6.06
N ASP A 79 -20.73 6.09 4.88
CA ASP A 79 -21.59 5.68 3.78
C ASP A 79 -21.07 4.37 3.14
N PRO A 80 -21.91 3.32 3.02
CA PRO A 80 -21.51 2.04 2.44
C PRO A 80 -21.24 2.09 0.93
N ARG A 81 -21.49 3.21 0.23
CA ARG A 81 -21.01 3.42 -1.15
C ARG A 81 -19.48 3.55 -1.21
N HIS A 82 -18.83 3.90 -0.10
CA HIS A 82 -17.38 3.80 0.00
C HIS A 82 -16.97 2.32 0.15
N PRO A 83 -16.17 1.76 -0.76
CA PRO A 83 -16.09 0.30 -0.89
C PRO A 83 -15.38 -0.38 0.29
N ALA A 84 -14.36 0.23 0.90
CA ALA A 84 -13.76 -0.32 2.11
C ALA A 84 -14.65 -0.17 3.37
N VAL A 85 -15.51 0.87 3.41
CA VAL A 85 -16.50 1.03 4.48
C VAL A 85 -17.54 -0.08 4.36
N GLN A 86 -18.01 -0.35 3.14
CA GLN A 86 -18.91 -1.47 2.86
C GLN A 86 -18.34 -2.80 3.34
N GLN A 87 -17.06 -3.09 3.02
CA GLN A 87 -16.38 -4.32 3.44
C GLN A 87 -16.31 -4.45 4.97
N VAL A 88 -16.01 -3.36 5.69
CA VAL A 88 -15.99 -3.39 7.16
C VAL A 88 -17.41 -3.60 7.72
N LEU A 89 -18.40 -2.88 7.21
CA LEU A 89 -19.79 -3.00 7.68
C LEU A 89 -20.41 -4.36 7.37
N SER A 90 -20.02 -5.02 6.28
CA SER A 90 -20.50 -6.37 5.91
C SER A 90 -19.75 -7.51 6.58
N SER A 91 -18.59 -7.24 7.19
CA SER A 91 -17.79 -8.24 7.90
C SER A 91 -18.42 -8.67 9.23
N GLY A 92 -17.89 -9.75 9.83
CA GLY A 92 -18.39 -10.31 11.07
C GLY A 92 -18.37 -9.34 12.27
N PRO A 93 -19.23 -9.56 13.28
CA PRO A 93 -19.38 -8.66 14.42
C PRO A 93 -18.25 -8.78 15.46
N TRP A 94 -17.37 -9.78 15.32
CA TRP A 94 -16.25 -10.04 16.22
C TRP A 94 -14.92 -9.89 15.49
N CYS A 95 -13.85 -9.66 16.25
CA CYS A 95 -12.47 -9.76 15.77
C CYS A 95 -11.74 -10.85 16.56
N LEU A 96 -10.85 -11.59 15.89
CA LEU A 96 -9.90 -12.53 16.49
C LEU A 96 -8.49 -11.89 16.48
N GLY A 97 -7.95 -11.64 17.66
CA GLY A 97 -6.55 -11.27 17.88
C GLY A 97 -5.73 -12.46 18.37
N GLY A 98 -4.40 -12.39 18.26
CA GLY A 98 -3.48 -13.42 18.77
C GLY A 98 -2.16 -13.47 18.01
N ASP A 99 -1.27 -14.37 18.42
CA ASP A 99 0.06 -14.52 17.84
C ASP A 99 0.02 -15.32 16.54
N LEU A 100 0.36 -14.66 15.42
CA LEU A 100 0.25 -15.25 14.09
C LEU A 100 1.55 -15.95 13.66
N LYS A 101 1.46 -17.25 13.37
CA LYS A 101 2.54 -18.03 12.76
C LYS A 101 2.18 -18.39 11.33
N VAL A 102 2.78 -17.69 10.37
CA VAL A 102 2.59 -17.96 8.92
C VAL A 102 3.44 -19.17 8.53
N LEU A 103 2.82 -20.17 7.89
CA LEU A 103 3.46 -21.48 7.64
C LEU A 103 4.29 -21.52 6.36
N GLN A 104 3.90 -20.72 5.36
CA GLN A 104 4.55 -20.69 4.06
C GLN A 104 4.59 -19.27 3.49
N ARG A 105 5.55 -19.01 2.60
CA ARG A 105 5.58 -17.75 1.85
C ARG A 105 4.31 -17.63 1.03
N ILE A 106 3.62 -16.51 1.16
CA ILE A 106 2.42 -16.22 0.38
C ILE A 106 2.83 -15.89 -1.05
N THR A 107 2.26 -16.63 -2.00
CA THR A 107 2.42 -16.42 -3.45
C THR A 107 1.04 -16.29 -4.08
N PHE A 108 0.99 -15.62 -5.22
CA PHE A 108 -0.22 -15.42 -6.01
C PHE A 108 -0.02 -16.01 -7.40
N ASP A 109 -0.97 -16.78 -7.90
CA ASP A 109 -0.88 -17.40 -9.23
C ASP A 109 -1.28 -16.42 -10.34
N ASP A 110 -0.69 -15.23 -10.31
CA ASP A 110 -1.00 -14.12 -11.22
C ASP A 110 0.20 -13.67 -12.08
N GLY A 111 1.33 -14.37 -11.97
CA GLY A 111 2.56 -14.08 -12.71
C GLY A 111 3.34 -12.87 -12.20
N LEU A 112 2.99 -12.30 -11.04
CA LEU A 112 3.61 -11.07 -10.51
C LEU A 112 4.43 -11.28 -9.23
N ASN A 113 4.65 -12.53 -8.79
CA ASN A 113 5.38 -12.84 -7.55
C ASN A 113 6.82 -12.30 -7.55
N ASP A 114 7.46 -12.22 -8.71
CA ASP A 114 8.83 -11.70 -8.81
C ASP A 114 8.93 -10.22 -8.40
N PHE A 115 7.84 -9.46 -8.53
CA PHE A 115 7.75 -8.09 -8.05
C PHE A 115 7.39 -7.99 -6.57
N ARG A 116 6.96 -9.07 -5.90
CA ARG A 116 6.55 -9.05 -4.48
C ARG A 116 7.74 -9.27 -3.56
N LYS A 117 8.57 -8.25 -3.43
CA LYS A 117 9.71 -8.25 -2.51
C LYS A 117 9.26 -7.96 -1.08
N THR A 118 9.75 -8.74 -0.14
CA THR A 118 9.63 -8.47 1.30
C THR A 118 10.46 -7.23 1.68
N PRO A 119 10.18 -6.58 2.82
CA PRO A 119 10.99 -5.46 3.28
C PRO A 119 12.49 -5.81 3.41
N SER A 120 12.83 -7.01 3.89
CA SER A 120 14.23 -7.47 3.98
C SER A 120 14.88 -7.66 2.61
N GLU A 121 14.15 -8.23 1.64
CA GLU A 121 14.65 -8.35 0.25
C GLU A 121 14.87 -6.96 -0.38
N LEU A 122 13.97 -6.00 -0.15
CA LEU A 122 14.14 -4.63 -0.63
C LEU A 122 15.38 -3.96 -0.05
N ARG A 123 15.58 -4.06 1.28
CA ARG A 123 16.79 -3.52 1.93
C ARG A 123 18.06 -4.13 1.36
N GLN A 124 18.06 -5.44 1.12
CA GLN A 124 19.19 -6.13 0.51
C GLN A 124 19.46 -5.63 -0.91
N ILE A 125 18.43 -5.45 -1.74
CA ILE A 125 18.55 -4.89 -3.10
C ILE A 125 19.17 -3.49 -3.06
N PHE A 126 18.71 -2.61 -2.17
CA PHE A 126 19.26 -1.25 -2.06
C PHE A 126 20.71 -1.25 -1.56
N LYS A 127 21.04 -2.13 -0.62
CA LYS A 127 22.42 -2.32 -0.14
C LYS A 127 23.36 -2.77 -1.26
N GLU A 128 22.95 -3.78 -2.05
CA GLU A 128 23.73 -4.30 -3.18
C GLU A 128 23.93 -3.26 -4.29
N LYS A 129 22.94 -2.41 -4.51
CA LYS A 129 23.02 -1.29 -5.45
C LYS A 129 23.78 -0.08 -4.89
N GLY A 130 24.28 -0.14 -3.66
CA GLY A 130 25.05 0.93 -3.03
C GLY A 130 24.24 2.20 -2.80
N ALA A 131 22.94 2.08 -2.52
CA ALA A 131 22.08 3.22 -2.20
C ALA A 131 22.53 3.86 -0.88
N ASP A 132 22.75 5.17 -0.87
CA ASP A 132 23.00 5.94 0.35
C ASP A 132 21.74 6.68 0.85
N VAL A 133 20.72 6.80 -0.01
CA VAL A 133 19.37 7.20 0.38
C VAL A 133 18.35 6.51 -0.53
N VAL A 134 17.21 6.14 0.04
CA VAL A 134 16.08 5.57 -0.71
C VAL A 134 14.88 6.48 -0.57
N PHE A 135 14.27 6.82 -1.71
CA PHE A 135 13.02 7.56 -1.76
C PHE A 135 11.93 6.72 -2.43
N VAL A 136 10.67 6.90 -2.02
CA VAL A 136 9.55 6.08 -2.50
C VAL A 136 8.49 6.90 -3.20
N PHE A 137 7.88 6.29 -4.21
CA PHE A 137 6.62 6.74 -4.79
C PHE A 137 5.55 5.65 -4.62
N GLN A 138 4.59 5.91 -3.72
CA GLN A 138 3.38 5.08 -3.57
C GLN A 138 2.39 5.42 -4.69
N LEU A 139 1.83 4.40 -5.34
CA LEU A 139 0.84 4.59 -6.39
C LEU A 139 -0.15 3.43 -6.47
N ARG A 140 -1.38 3.74 -6.87
CA ARG A 140 -2.40 2.77 -7.31
C ARG A 140 -2.82 2.96 -8.77
N ASN A 141 -2.35 4.04 -9.40
CA ASN A 141 -2.76 4.48 -10.74
C ASN A 141 -1.61 4.28 -11.75
N PRO A 142 -1.89 4.27 -13.06
CA PRO A 142 -0.87 4.36 -14.09
C PRO A 142 0.03 5.61 -13.93
N ILE A 143 1.29 5.50 -14.34
CA ILE A 143 2.25 6.61 -14.28
C ILE A 143 2.07 7.50 -15.52
N HIS A 144 1.85 8.79 -15.30
CA HIS A 144 1.96 9.82 -16.32
C HIS A 144 3.18 10.72 -16.03
N ASN A 145 3.50 11.63 -16.95
CA ASN A 145 4.72 12.43 -16.88
C ASN A 145 4.74 13.41 -15.70
N GLY A 146 3.57 13.81 -15.18
CA GLY A 146 3.47 14.48 -13.89
C GLY A 146 4.07 13.67 -12.73
N HIS A 147 3.75 12.37 -12.62
CA HIS A 147 4.38 11.49 -11.62
C HIS A 147 5.89 11.33 -11.89
N ALA A 148 6.29 11.15 -13.15
CA ALA A 148 7.69 11.01 -13.53
C ALA A 148 8.52 12.27 -13.21
N LEU A 149 7.94 13.46 -13.39
CA LEU A 149 8.56 14.72 -12.99
C LEU A 149 8.81 14.75 -11.48
N LEU A 150 7.80 14.43 -10.67
CA LEU A 150 7.94 14.38 -9.21
C LEU A 150 9.06 13.43 -8.75
N MET A 151 9.15 12.25 -9.38
CA MET A 151 10.18 11.26 -9.06
C MET A 151 11.59 11.74 -9.46
N ARG A 152 11.74 12.35 -10.64
CA ARG A 152 13.02 12.89 -11.13
C ARG A 152 13.48 14.12 -10.34
N ASP A 153 12.59 15.09 -10.12
CA ASP A 153 12.88 16.29 -9.32
C ASP A 153 13.28 15.92 -7.88
N THR A 154 12.63 14.89 -7.31
CA THR A 154 13.02 14.37 -5.99
C THR A 154 14.43 13.82 -6.02
N ARG A 155 14.78 13.03 -7.04
CA ARG A 155 16.13 12.50 -7.19
C ARG A 155 17.16 13.61 -7.34
N GLU A 156 16.91 14.61 -8.18
CA GLU A 156 17.80 15.76 -8.40
C GLU A 156 18.09 16.50 -7.09
N LYS A 157 17.05 16.79 -6.29
CA LYS A 157 17.22 17.40 -4.95
C LYS A 157 18.01 16.53 -3.99
N LEU A 158 17.84 15.22 -4.06
CA LEU A 158 18.61 14.29 -3.20
C LEU A 158 20.07 14.19 -3.66
N LEU A 159 20.37 14.34 -4.94
CA LEU A 159 21.74 14.35 -5.48
C LEU A 159 22.59 15.53 -4.97
N GLU A 160 21.96 16.60 -4.47
CA GLU A 160 22.66 17.71 -3.80
C GLU A 160 23.31 17.29 -2.46
N LYS A 161 22.83 16.20 -1.85
CA LYS A 161 23.25 15.74 -0.51
C LYS A 161 23.78 14.31 -0.48
N TYR A 162 23.37 13.49 -1.43
CA TYR A 162 23.64 12.06 -1.50
C TYR A 162 24.23 11.70 -2.87
N ARG A 163 25.08 10.69 -2.93
CA ARG A 163 25.77 10.22 -4.14
C ARG A 163 24.92 9.28 -4.98
N ASN A 164 24.11 8.43 -4.34
CA ASN A 164 23.31 7.42 -5.03
C ASN A 164 21.86 7.28 -4.51
N PRO A 165 21.01 8.32 -4.64
CA PRO A 165 19.58 8.20 -4.35
C PRO A 165 18.86 7.17 -5.22
N MET A 166 18.20 6.21 -4.60
CA MET A 166 17.44 5.17 -5.31
C MET A 166 15.93 5.32 -5.13
N LEU A 167 15.20 5.19 -6.24
CA LEU A 167 13.74 5.17 -6.25
C LEU A 167 13.23 3.76 -5.96
N LEU A 168 12.37 3.65 -4.96
CA LEU A 168 11.42 2.55 -4.81
C LEU A 168 10.10 2.96 -5.49
N LEU A 169 9.87 2.46 -6.71
CA LEU A 169 8.58 2.59 -7.38
C LEU A 169 7.67 1.48 -6.87
N HIS A 170 6.68 1.83 -6.05
CA HIS A 170 6.04 0.86 -5.16
C HIS A 170 4.51 0.78 -5.35
N PRO A 171 4.02 0.30 -6.52
CA PRO A 171 2.60 0.13 -6.74
C PRO A 171 1.95 -0.76 -5.68
N LEU A 172 0.78 -0.34 -5.21
CA LEU A 172 -0.08 -1.19 -4.38
C LEU A 172 -0.68 -2.31 -5.22
N GLY A 173 -0.65 -3.53 -4.69
CA GLY A 173 -1.13 -4.74 -5.36
C GLY A 173 -2.00 -5.67 -4.51
N GLY A 174 -2.47 -5.22 -3.35
CA GLY A 174 -3.62 -5.86 -2.70
C GLY A 174 -4.94 -5.47 -3.38
N TRP A 175 -6.06 -5.69 -2.69
CA TRP A 175 -7.39 -5.33 -3.19
C TRP A 175 -7.48 -3.82 -3.52
N THR A 176 -8.16 -3.51 -4.63
CA THR A 176 -8.51 -2.15 -5.09
C THR A 176 -9.97 -2.16 -5.55
N LYS A 177 -10.62 -0.99 -5.58
CA LYS A 177 -12.00 -0.83 -6.09
C LYS A 177 -12.10 -1.15 -7.59
N ASP A 178 -13.31 -1.52 -8.03
CA ASP A 178 -13.54 -2.16 -9.34
C ASP A 178 -13.22 -1.28 -10.58
N ASP A 179 -13.27 0.04 -10.42
CA ASP A 179 -12.97 1.00 -11.50
C ASP A 179 -11.48 1.39 -11.57
N ASP A 180 -10.65 0.97 -10.61
CA ASP A 180 -9.19 1.14 -10.71
C ASP A 180 -8.61 0.23 -11.80
N VAL A 181 -7.51 0.68 -12.42
CA VAL A 181 -6.80 -0.12 -13.44
C VAL A 181 -6.20 -1.38 -12.78
N PRO A 182 -6.46 -2.60 -13.30
CA PRO A 182 -5.95 -3.83 -12.71
C PRO A 182 -4.43 -3.85 -12.56
N LEU A 183 -3.96 -4.52 -11.50
CA LEU A 183 -2.54 -4.58 -11.15
C LEU A 183 -1.65 -5.06 -12.31
N SER A 184 -2.02 -6.13 -13.02
CA SER A 184 -1.24 -6.65 -14.15
C SER A 184 -1.12 -5.66 -15.32
N VAL A 185 -2.12 -4.80 -15.52
CA VAL A 185 -2.06 -3.73 -16.52
C VAL A 185 -1.14 -2.62 -16.04
N ARG A 186 -1.24 -2.24 -14.76
CA ARG A 186 -0.36 -1.21 -14.16
C ARG A 186 1.10 -1.63 -14.17
N ILE A 187 1.43 -2.86 -13.78
CA ILE A 187 2.81 -3.35 -13.79
C ILE A 187 3.41 -3.28 -15.20
N ARG A 188 2.71 -3.80 -16.22
CA ARG A 188 3.16 -3.67 -17.61
C ARG A 188 3.33 -2.21 -18.04
N GLN A 189 2.42 -1.33 -17.61
CA GLN A 189 2.51 0.10 -17.90
C GLN A 189 3.72 0.75 -17.22
N HIS A 190 4.06 0.35 -15.99
CA HIS A 190 5.22 0.85 -15.27
C HIS A 190 6.54 0.33 -15.86
N GLU A 191 6.59 -0.95 -16.25
CA GLU A 191 7.74 -1.50 -16.98
C GLU A 191 7.98 -0.76 -18.29
N ALA A 192 6.92 -0.42 -19.03
CA ALA A 192 6.99 0.38 -20.26
C ALA A 192 7.55 1.79 -20.01
N VAL A 193 7.13 2.46 -18.93
CA VAL A 193 7.68 3.77 -18.52
C VAL A 193 9.19 3.67 -18.23
N ILE A 194 9.64 2.59 -17.60
CA ILE A 194 11.07 2.37 -17.31
C ILE A 194 11.83 2.03 -18.60
N ALA A 195 11.27 1.18 -19.46
CA ALA A 195 11.90 0.75 -20.71
C ALA A 195 12.09 1.92 -21.71
N GLU A 196 11.21 2.91 -21.69
CA GLU A 196 11.35 4.14 -22.47
C GLU A 196 12.33 5.17 -21.87
N GLY A 197 12.89 4.90 -20.68
CA GLY A 197 13.80 5.82 -20.01
C GLY A 197 13.14 7.06 -19.41
N VAL A 198 11.79 7.07 -19.29
CA VAL A 198 11.08 8.13 -18.55
C VAL A 198 11.47 8.09 -17.07
N LEU A 199 11.64 6.87 -16.54
CA LEU A 199 12.37 6.60 -15.30
C LEU A 199 13.56 5.73 -15.66
N ASP A 200 14.75 6.10 -15.19
CA ASP A 200 15.97 5.37 -15.52
C ASP A 200 16.03 4.05 -14.70
N PRO A 201 16.23 2.89 -15.35
CA PRO A 201 16.33 1.61 -14.66
C PRO A 201 17.55 1.49 -13.73
N SER A 202 18.60 2.30 -13.91
CA SER A 202 19.82 2.25 -13.09
C SER A 202 19.57 2.64 -11.64
N TRP A 203 18.63 3.56 -11.39
CA TRP A 203 18.29 4.04 -10.05
C TRP A 203 16.86 3.71 -9.62
N THR A 204 16.12 2.89 -10.37
CA THR A 204 14.72 2.53 -10.08
C THR A 204 14.58 1.06 -9.71
N VAL A 205 13.91 0.78 -8.60
CA VAL A 205 13.48 -0.56 -8.18
C VAL A 205 11.95 -0.60 -8.20
N LEU A 206 11.38 -1.45 -9.08
CA LEU A 206 9.95 -1.71 -9.14
C LEU A 206 9.59 -2.90 -8.25
N SER A 207 8.69 -2.70 -7.28
CA SER A 207 8.20 -3.75 -6.38
C SER A 207 6.73 -3.53 -6.03
N ILE A 208 6.00 -4.59 -5.71
CA ILE A 208 4.58 -4.54 -5.34
C ILE A 208 4.43 -4.49 -3.82
N PHE A 209 3.66 -3.51 -3.35
CA PHE A 209 3.24 -3.44 -1.95
C PHE A 209 1.94 -4.24 -1.75
N PRO A 210 1.93 -5.27 -0.90
CA PRO A 210 0.83 -6.25 -0.86
C PRO A 210 -0.42 -5.80 -0.09
N SER A 211 -0.40 -4.62 0.55
CA SER A 211 -1.57 -4.14 1.32
C SER A 211 -2.80 -3.94 0.44
N PRO A 212 -4.01 -4.23 0.94
CA PRO A 212 -5.23 -3.67 0.38
C PRO A 212 -5.19 -2.13 0.37
N MET A 213 -5.85 -1.53 -0.62
CA MET A 213 -6.14 -0.10 -0.66
C MET A 213 -7.47 0.16 0.04
N LEU A 214 -7.46 0.94 1.10
CA LEU A 214 -8.65 1.25 1.89
C LEU A 214 -9.32 2.54 1.43
N TYR A 215 -8.61 3.42 0.74
CA TYR A 215 -9.08 4.75 0.35
C TYR A 215 -9.41 5.65 1.55
N ALA A 216 -8.66 5.51 2.66
CA ALA A 216 -8.91 6.24 3.90
C ALA A 216 -8.08 7.54 4.05
N GLY A 217 -7.61 8.10 2.94
CA GLY A 217 -7.02 9.43 2.88
C GLY A 217 -5.88 9.67 3.88
N PRO A 218 -5.94 10.75 4.69
CA PRO A 218 -4.91 11.07 5.68
C PRO A 218 -4.65 9.99 6.74
N THR A 219 -5.61 9.11 7.04
CA THR A 219 -5.41 7.98 7.94
C THR A 219 -4.53 6.93 7.26
N GLU A 220 -4.80 6.60 6.00
CA GLU A 220 -4.08 5.54 5.28
C GLU A 220 -2.71 5.96 4.74
N VAL A 221 -2.51 7.24 4.41
CA VAL A 221 -1.18 7.70 3.93
C VAL A 221 -0.08 7.48 4.98
N GLN A 222 -0.43 7.53 6.27
CA GLN A 222 0.48 7.19 7.37
C GLN A 222 0.88 5.71 7.34
N TRP A 223 -0.08 4.79 7.11
CA TRP A 223 0.20 3.36 6.92
C TRP A 223 1.10 3.12 5.70
N HIS A 224 0.82 3.78 4.57
CA HIS A 224 1.66 3.71 3.39
C HIS A 224 3.10 4.17 3.64
N ALA A 225 3.28 5.19 4.47
CA ALA A 225 4.59 5.72 4.83
C ALA A 225 5.31 4.81 5.82
N ARG A 226 4.65 4.40 6.90
CA ARG A 226 5.22 3.48 7.91
C ARG A 226 5.71 2.18 7.27
N ALA A 227 4.91 1.57 6.42
CA ALA A 227 5.27 0.32 5.74
C ALA A 227 6.55 0.46 4.91
N ARG A 228 6.90 1.69 4.48
CA ARG A 228 8.07 1.98 3.67
C ARG A 228 9.31 2.26 4.51
N ILE A 229 9.16 2.75 5.74
CA ILE A 229 10.25 2.75 6.74
C ILE A 229 10.76 1.32 6.93
N ALA A 230 9.85 0.34 7.08
CA ALA A 230 10.20 -1.07 7.20
C ALA A 230 10.98 -1.62 5.99
N ALA A 231 10.84 -1.01 4.80
CA ALA A 231 11.57 -1.34 3.58
C ALA A 231 12.88 -0.55 3.37
N GLY A 232 13.31 0.26 4.37
CA GLY A 232 14.54 1.06 4.29
C GLY A 232 14.40 2.37 3.53
N VAL A 233 13.18 2.90 3.42
CA VAL A 233 12.92 4.21 2.80
C VAL A 233 13.20 5.35 3.78
N HIS A 234 13.83 6.40 3.26
CA HIS A 234 14.23 7.60 4.01
C HIS A 234 13.42 8.84 3.58
N THR A 235 12.98 8.89 2.33
CA THR A 235 12.23 10.02 1.77
C THR A 235 10.91 9.55 1.17
N TYR A 236 9.81 10.20 1.54
CA TYR A 236 8.48 9.83 1.08
C TYR A 236 7.88 10.94 0.23
N ILE A 237 7.62 10.65 -1.04
CA ILE A 237 6.96 11.60 -1.95
C ILE A 237 5.45 11.54 -1.66
N VAL A 238 4.86 12.68 -1.32
CA VAL A 238 3.42 12.80 -1.10
C VAL A 238 2.84 13.90 -1.98
N GLY A 239 1.86 13.51 -2.79
CA GLY A 239 1.13 14.41 -3.67
C GLY A 239 -0.16 14.95 -3.05
N ARG A 240 -1.02 15.47 -3.92
CA ARG A 240 -2.38 15.90 -3.59
C ARG A 240 -3.30 14.68 -3.40
N ASP A 241 -4.21 14.77 -2.43
CA ASP A 241 -5.23 13.77 -2.12
C ASP A 241 -4.68 12.33 -2.02
N PRO A 242 -3.59 12.10 -1.24
CA PRO A 242 -3.01 10.78 -1.15
C PRO A 242 -4.00 9.83 -0.46
N ALA A 243 -4.16 8.65 -1.07
CA ALA A 243 -5.12 7.65 -0.62
C ALA A 243 -6.58 8.11 -0.58
N GLY A 244 -6.94 9.20 -1.26
CA GLY A 244 -8.31 9.66 -1.34
C GLY A 244 -9.17 8.93 -2.37
N ILE A 245 -10.47 9.20 -2.26
CA ILE A 245 -11.56 8.78 -3.14
C ILE A 245 -12.54 9.95 -3.29
N GLN A 246 -13.38 9.90 -4.31
CA GLN A 246 -14.43 10.91 -4.49
C GLN A 246 -15.60 10.67 -3.54
N HIS A 247 -16.20 11.74 -3.07
CA HIS A 247 -17.46 11.72 -2.34
C HIS A 247 -18.58 11.27 -3.30
N PRO A 248 -19.40 10.26 -2.92
CA PRO A 248 -20.34 9.62 -3.84
C PRO A 248 -21.44 10.54 -4.35
N ASP A 249 -21.85 11.56 -3.57
CA ASP A 249 -22.91 12.49 -3.99
C ASP A 249 -22.42 13.67 -4.83
N THR A 250 -21.21 14.17 -4.58
CA THR A 250 -20.73 15.43 -5.18
C THR A 250 -19.70 15.18 -6.28
N GLY A 251 -19.02 14.03 -6.27
CA GLY A 251 -17.87 13.76 -7.14
C GLY A 251 -16.59 14.51 -6.75
N ASP A 252 -16.64 15.36 -5.72
CA ASP A 252 -15.46 16.05 -5.17
C ASP A 252 -14.60 15.11 -4.33
N PHE A 253 -13.42 15.56 -3.90
CA PHE A 253 -12.59 14.80 -2.97
C PHE A 253 -13.31 14.56 -1.65
N LEU A 254 -13.32 13.31 -1.17
CA LEU A 254 -13.86 12.95 0.16
C LEU A 254 -13.04 13.60 1.28
N TYR A 255 -11.73 13.74 1.07
CA TYR A 255 -10.81 14.36 2.02
C TYR A 255 -10.30 15.69 1.45
N GLU A 256 -10.00 16.64 2.33
CA GLU A 256 -9.36 17.87 1.89
C GLU A 256 -7.99 17.52 1.25
N PRO A 257 -7.72 17.92 -0.01
CA PRO A 257 -6.61 17.38 -0.79
C PRO A 257 -5.20 17.65 -0.24
N THR A 258 -5.03 18.57 0.70
CA THR A 258 -3.74 18.88 1.35
C THR A 258 -3.56 18.18 2.69
N HIS A 259 -4.62 17.63 3.29
CA HIS A 259 -4.58 17.03 4.62
C HIS A 259 -3.61 15.84 4.70
N GLY A 260 -3.54 14.99 3.68
CA GLY A 260 -2.65 13.84 3.72
C GLY A 260 -1.18 14.22 3.90
N ALA A 261 -0.69 15.22 3.16
CA ALA A 261 0.68 15.72 3.30
C ALA A 261 0.90 16.42 4.65
N LYS A 262 -0.05 17.25 5.09
CA LYS A 262 0.03 17.96 6.38
C LYS A 262 0.07 16.99 7.56
N VAL A 263 -0.87 16.04 7.61
CA VAL A 263 -0.94 15.01 8.65
C VAL A 263 0.34 14.19 8.68
N LEU A 264 0.82 13.74 7.52
CA LEU A 264 2.05 12.95 7.45
C LEU A 264 3.28 13.71 7.99
N SER A 265 3.37 15.02 7.74
CA SER A 265 4.48 15.86 8.22
C SER A 265 4.52 16.09 9.74
N MET A 266 3.40 15.84 10.44
CA MET A 266 3.28 16.01 11.89
C MET A 266 2.97 14.70 12.63
N ALA A 267 2.92 13.57 11.92
CA ALA A 267 2.54 12.29 12.49
C ALA A 267 3.66 11.73 13.39
N PRO A 268 3.35 11.37 14.65
CA PRO A 268 4.32 10.76 15.55
C PRO A 268 4.77 9.39 15.02
N GLY A 269 6.00 8.98 15.33
CA GLY A 269 6.56 7.69 14.91
C GLY A 269 7.02 7.60 13.45
N LEU A 270 7.05 8.74 12.73
CA LEU A 270 7.53 8.85 11.34
C LEU A 270 8.69 9.85 11.20
N SER A 271 9.40 10.18 12.28
CA SER A 271 10.50 11.15 12.28
C SER A 271 11.68 10.77 11.37
N GLN A 272 11.82 9.48 11.03
CA GLN A 272 12.84 9.00 10.08
C GLN A 272 12.53 9.33 8.62
N LEU A 273 11.28 9.71 8.29
CA LEU A 273 10.90 10.05 6.93
C LEU A 273 11.01 11.54 6.67
N HIS A 274 11.83 11.89 5.69
CA HIS A 274 11.75 13.19 5.04
C HIS A 274 10.55 13.21 4.09
N VAL A 275 9.47 13.89 4.50
CA VAL A 275 8.26 14.06 3.69
C VAL A 275 8.49 15.20 2.69
N LEU A 276 8.38 14.90 1.40
CA LEU A 276 8.46 15.89 0.34
C LEU A 276 7.05 16.19 -0.21
N PRO A 277 6.37 17.25 0.29
CA PRO A 277 5.09 17.66 -0.27
C PRO A 277 5.31 18.35 -1.62
N PHE A 278 4.52 17.98 -2.62
CA PHE A 278 4.55 18.63 -3.93
C PHE A 278 3.24 19.34 -4.26
N ARG A 279 3.38 20.48 -4.95
CA ARG A 279 2.26 21.21 -5.56
C ARG A 279 2.07 20.72 -7.00
N VAL A 280 0.81 20.62 -7.40
CA VAL A 280 0.30 19.94 -8.61
C VAL A 280 1.04 20.31 -9.89
N ALA A 281 1.35 19.30 -10.73
CA ALA A 281 1.51 19.48 -12.18
C ALA A 281 0.11 19.44 -12.82
N ALA A 282 -0.32 20.53 -13.46
CA ALA A 282 -1.71 20.85 -13.77
C ALA A 282 -2.50 19.83 -14.62
N SER A 283 -3.82 19.91 -14.46
CA SER A 283 -4.91 18.98 -14.80
C SER A 283 -5.55 19.14 -16.19
N GLY A 284 -6.08 18.04 -16.72
CA GLY A 284 -7.42 17.98 -17.34
C GLY A 284 -7.55 18.38 -18.81
N GLY A 285 -7.24 17.46 -19.72
CA GLY A 285 -7.52 17.51 -21.16
C GLY A 285 -7.09 16.21 -21.83
N THR A 286 -7.43 16.00 -23.12
CA THR A 286 -6.80 14.97 -23.95
C THR A 286 -5.29 15.06 -23.75
N PRO A 287 -4.58 13.95 -23.48
CA PRO A 287 -3.16 14.04 -23.14
C PRO A 287 -2.43 14.84 -24.21
N PRO A 288 -1.86 16.02 -23.89
CA PRO A 288 -1.00 16.71 -24.84
C PRO A 288 0.22 15.82 -25.15
N ASP A 289 0.89 16.09 -26.27
CA ASP A 289 2.17 15.47 -26.57
C ASP A 289 3.09 15.58 -25.34
N GLY A 290 3.63 14.45 -24.88
CA GLY A 290 4.43 14.39 -23.66
C GLY A 290 3.64 14.32 -22.35
N PHE A 291 2.36 13.90 -22.34
CA PHE A 291 1.66 13.56 -21.10
C PHE A 291 2.05 12.19 -20.54
N MET A 292 2.33 11.21 -21.40
CA MET A 292 2.70 9.84 -21.01
C MET A 292 3.59 9.23 -22.10
N ALA A 293 4.52 8.36 -21.70
CA ALA A 293 5.28 7.46 -22.58
C ALA A 293 4.37 6.78 -23.62
N PRO A 294 4.66 6.82 -24.94
CA PRO A 294 3.78 6.25 -25.97
C PRO A 294 3.45 4.76 -25.81
N THR A 295 4.40 3.91 -25.43
CA THR A 295 4.14 2.48 -25.18
C THR A 295 3.31 2.29 -23.91
N ALA A 296 3.55 3.11 -22.89
CA ALA A 296 2.75 3.10 -21.67
C ALA A 296 1.30 3.55 -21.93
N TRP A 297 1.11 4.54 -22.80
CA TRP A 297 -0.20 4.98 -23.29
C TRP A 297 -0.89 3.87 -24.10
N LYS A 298 -0.16 3.20 -24.99
CA LYS A 298 -0.69 2.09 -25.79
C LYS A 298 -1.26 0.97 -24.91
N ILE A 299 -0.55 0.59 -23.83
CA ILE A 299 -1.03 -0.42 -22.87
C ILE A 299 -2.37 -0.02 -22.25
N LEU A 300 -2.54 1.25 -21.87
CA LEU A 300 -3.81 1.75 -21.34
C LEU A 300 -4.90 1.79 -22.42
N ALA A 301 -4.58 2.27 -23.61
CA ALA A 301 -5.52 2.32 -24.73
C ALA A 301 -6.05 0.92 -25.09
N ASP A 302 -5.18 -0.08 -25.14
CA ASP A 302 -5.56 -1.46 -25.42
C ASP A 302 -6.42 -2.06 -24.29
N TYR A 303 -6.11 -1.75 -23.03
CA TYR A 303 -6.95 -2.12 -21.89
C TYR A 303 -8.36 -1.52 -22.00
N TYR A 304 -8.50 -0.21 -22.24
CA TYR A 304 -9.82 0.43 -22.34
C TYR A 304 -10.60 -0.03 -23.57
N LYS A 305 -9.93 -0.27 -24.71
CA LYS A 305 -10.58 -0.90 -25.88
C LYS A 305 -11.15 -2.27 -25.54
N SER A 306 -10.42 -3.09 -24.79
CA SER A 306 -10.91 -4.43 -24.38
C SER A 306 -12.13 -4.38 -23.46
N LYS A 307 -12.32 -3.30 -22.70
CA LYS A 307 -13.52 -3.07 -21.88
C LYS A 307 -14.71 -2.59 -22.71
N ALA A 308 -14.49 -1.79 -23.75
CA ALA A 308 -15.56 -1.30 -24.63
C ALA A 308 -16.11 -2.37 -25.59
N SER A 309 -15.36 -3.46 -25.81
CA SER A 309 -15.78 -4.60 -26.64
C SER A 309 -16.48 -5.73 -25.85
N LYS A 310 -16.76 -5.52 -24.56
CA LYS A 310 -17.53 -6.41 -23.68
C LYS A 310 -18.82 -5.74 -23.26
#